data_AF-A0A736HCF8-F1
#
_entry.id   AF-A0A736HCF8-F1
#
_cell.length_a   1.000
_cell.length_b   1.000
_cell.length_c   1.000
_cell.angle_alpha   90.00
_cell.angle_beta   90.00
_cell.angle_gamma   90.00
#
_symmetry.space_group_name_H-M   'P 1'
#
loop_
_entity.id
_entity.type
_entity.pdbx_description
1 polymer ?
#
loop_
_entity_poly.entity_id
_entity_poly.type
_entity_poly.pdbx_seq_one_letter_code
_entity_poly.pdbx_strand_id
1 'polypeptide(L)'
;AIPTILEGLNFLNENNYMDVRLPSDEEIQSQKDFIVLDESVSISQMVKSYCADKKSTPRLIAKITDRVERIIAEDDDADGEYIKGLIEIEYERNKKL
;
A
#
# COMPACT_ATOMS: atom_id res chain seq x y z
N ALA A 1 -14.45 35.61 -9.12
CA ALA A 1 -14.07 35.15 -10.47
C ALA A 1 -12.73 34.44 -10.36
N ILE A 2 -12.50 33.37 -11.14
CA ILE A 2 -11.19 32.70 -11.13
C ILE A 2 -10.21 33.61 -11.89
N PRO A 3 -9.10 34.04 -11.27
CA PRO A 3 -8.13 34.89 -11.92
C PRO A 3 -7.55 34.19 -13.15
N THR A 4 -7.44 34.94 -14.24
CA THR A 4 -6.88 34.44 -15.49
C THR A 4 -5.35 34.32 -15.39
N ILE A 5 -4.75 33.48 -16.24
CA ILE A 5 -3.29 33.31 -16.32
C ILE A 5 -2.59 34.67 -16.53
N LEU A 6 -3.20 35.55 -17.33
CA LEU A 6 -2.64 36.87 -17.63
C LEU A 6 -2.56 37.77 -16.39
N GLU A 7 -3.59 37.75 -15.54
CA GLU A 7 -3.64 38.49 -14.28
C GLU A 7 -2.60 37.95 -13.29
N GLY A 8 -2.45 36.62 -13.22
CA GLY A 8 -1.41 35.99 -12.38
C GLY A 8 0.01 36.34 -12.82
N LEU A 9 0.28 36.37 -14.13
CA LEU A 9 1.59 36.76 -14.67
C LEU A 9 1.90 38.24 -14.41
N ASN A 10 0.91 39.13 -14.53
CA ASN A 10 1.08 40.54 -14.21
C ASN A 10 1.39 40.74 -12.72
N PHE A 11 0.66 40.07 -11.83
CA PHE A 11 0.91 40.12 -10.39
C PHE A 11 2.32 39.65 -10.03
N LEU A 12 2.78 38.55 -10.63
CA LEU A 12 4.13 38.02 -10.42
C LEU A 12 5.21 39.02 -10.84
N ASN A 13 5.04 39.67 -11.99
CA ASN A 13 5.98 40.69 -12.46
C ASN A 13 6.05 41.92 -11.55
N GLU A 14 4.95 42.31 -10.94
CA GLU A 14 4.88 43.49 -10.06
C GLU A 14 5.36 43.20 -8.63
N ASN A 15 5.05 42.01 -8.10
CA ASN A 15 5.22 41.70 -6.68
C ASN A 15 6.36 40.72 -6.41
N ASN A 16 6.91 40.08 -7.45
CA ASN A 16 8.01 39.11 -7.39
C ASN A 16 7.72 37.88 -6.48
N TYR A 17 6.43 37.56 -6.28
CA TYR A 17 5.96 36.33 -5.65
C TYR A 17 4.65 35.87 -6.28
N MET A 18 4.31 34.59 -6.06
CA MET A 18 3.00 34.03 -6.42
C MET A 18 2.10 34.00 -5.19
N ASP A 19 0.91 34.57 -5.31
CA ASP A 19 -0.15 34.39 -4.31
C ASP A 19 -0.95 33.12 -4.66
N VAL A 20 -0.51 32.00 -4.08
CA VAL A 20 -1.12 30.69 -4.34
C VAL A 20 -2.19 30.42 -3.30
N ARG A 21 -3.41 30.09 -3.76
CA ARG A 21 -4.50 29.69 -2.88
C ARG A 21 -4.11 28.45 -2.08
N LEU A 22 -4.23 28.53 -0.76
CA LEU A 22 -4.16 27.35 0.11
C LEU A 22 -5.44 26.50 -0.08
N PRO A 23 -5.31 25.19 -0.34
CA PRO A 23 -6.45 24.28 -0.37
C PRO A 23 -7.22 24.33 0.95
N SER A 24 -8.54 24.13 0.91
CA SER A 24 -9.36 23.99 2.12
C SER A 24 -9.17 22.60 2.73
N ASP A 25 -9.56 22.45 4.00
CA ASP A 25 -9.54 21.15 4.68
C ASP A 25 -10.41 20.10 3.95
N GLU A 26 -11.53 20.52 3.36
CA GLU A 26 -12.40 19.67 2.55
C GLU A 26 -11.70 19.18 1.27
N GLU A 27 -10.99 20.07 0.56
CA GLU A 27 -10.24 19.71 -0.64
C GLU A 27 -9.07 18.77 -0.31
N ILE A 28 -8.38 19.02 0.80
CA ILE A 28 -7.30 18.15 1.31
C ILE A 28 -7.85 16.76 1.64
N GLN A 29 -9.01 16.69 2.28
CA GLN A 29 -9.66 15.42 2.61
C GLN A 29 -10.07 14.67 1.35
N SER A 30 -10.68 15.35 0.38
CA SER A 30 -11.10 14.73 -0.88
C SER A 30 -9.93 14.20 -1.71
N GLN A 31 -8.73 14.78 -1.60
CA GLN A 31 -7.52 14.25 -2.26
C GLN A 31 -7.06 12.91 -1.67
N LYS A 32 -7.33 12.64 -0.39
CA LYS A 32 -7.03 11.33 0.23
C LYS A 32 -7.98 10.23 -0.28
N ASP A 33 -9.16 10.60 -0.76
CA ASP A 33 -10.18 9.67 -1.20
C ASP A 33 -9.86 9.05 -2.59
N PHE A 34 -8.92 9.63 -3.36
CA PHE A 34 -8.58 9.18 -4.72
C PHE A 34 -7.28 8.37 -4.85
N ILE A 35 -6.51 8.19 -3.77
CA ILE A 35 -5.36 7.25 -3.77
C ILE A 35 -5.77 5.99 -3.02
N VAL A 36 -6.74 5.27 -3.56
CA VAL A 36 -6.81 3.82 -3.35
C VAL A 36 -5.99 3.23 -4.49
N LEU A 37 -4.67 3.17 -4.32
CA LEU A 37 -3.98 2.02 -4.89
C LEU A 37 -4.69 0.83 -4.24
N ASP A 38 -5.26 -0.08 -5.03
CA ASP A 38 -5.63 -1.40 -4.54
C ASP A 38 -4.36 -1.93 -3.85
N GLU A 39 -4.25 -1.73 -2.54
CA GLU A 39 -3.17 -2.28 -1.74
C GLU A 39 -3.49 -3.76 -1.74
N SER A 40 -2.95 -4.46 -2.75
CA SER A 40 -2.94 -5.91 -2.82
C SER A 40 -2.52 -6.39 -1.44
N VAL A 41 -3.38 -7.22 -0.83
CA VAL A 41 -3.21 -7.64 0.56
C VAL A 41 -1.77 -8.11 0.75
N SER A 42 -1.00 -7.39 1.57
CA SER A 42 0.43 -7.67 1.70
C SER A 42 0.62 -9.09 2.24
N ILE A 43 1.24 -9.97 1.45
CA ILE A 43 1.53 -11.37 1.81
C ILE A 43 2.24 -11.43 3.16
N SER A 44 3.18 -10.50 3.39
CA SER A 44 3.88 -10.37 4.66
C SER A 44 2.92 -10.16 5.85
N GLN A 45 1.88 -9.33 5.68
CA GLN A 45 0.87 -9.10 6.72
C GLN A 45 -0.02 -10.34 6.92
N MET A 46 -0.39 -11.04 5.85
CA MET A 46 -1.17 -12.29 5.95
C MET A 46 -0.40 -13.38 6.69
N VAL A 47 0.88 -13.57 6.35
CA VAL A 47 1.76 -14.55 7.01
C VAL A 47 1.96 -14.20 8.48
N LYS A 48 2.23 -12.93 8.80
CA LYS A 48 2.36 -12.46 10.19
C LYS A 48 1.09 -12.71 10.99
N SER A 49 -0.07 -12.39 10.43
CA SER A 49 -1.37 -12.59 11.07
C SER A 49 -1.63 -14.07 11.31
N TYR A 50 -1.36 -14.94 10.32
CA TYR A 50 -1.51 -16.38 10.48
C TYR A 50 -0.56 -16.97 11.55
N CYS A 51 0.64 -16.42 11.69
CA CYS A 51 1.66 -16.89 12.63
C CYS A 51 1.53 -16.32 14.05
N ALA A 52 0.75 -15.23 14.25
CA ALA A 52 0.65 -14.52 15.52
C ALA A 52 0.23 -15.44 16.68
N ASP A 53 -0.78 -16.28 16.45
CA ASP A 53 -1.33 -17.18 17.47
C ASP A 53 -0.51 -18.48 17.66
N LYS A 54 0.48 -18.72 16.79
CA LYS A 54 1.20 -20.00 16.69
C LYS A 54 2.61 -19.96 17.29
N LYS A 55 3.03 -18.83 17.88
CA LYS A 55 4.38 -18.59 18.44
C LYS A 55 5.51 -18.91 17.45
N SER A 56 5.29 -18.66 16.16
CA SER A 56 6.26 -18.90 15.10
C SER A 56 7.55 -18.11 15.32
N THR A 57 8.70 -18.72 15.01
CA THR A 57 9.98 -18.01 15.05
C THR A 57 10.05 -16.96 13.93
N PRO A 58 10.81 -15.86 14.09
CA PRO A 58 11.03 -14.89 13.01
C PRO A 58 11.60 -15.54 11.74
N ARG A 59 12.41 -16.59 11.90
CA ARG A 59 12.96 -17.38 10.80
C ARG A 59 11.87 -18.13 10.04
N LEU A 60 10.92 -18.75 10.74
CA LEU A 60 9.78 -19.44 10.13
C LEU A 60 8.90 -18.46 9.35
N ILE A 61 8.60 -17.30 9.94
CA ILE A 61 7.80 -16.23 9.29
C ILE A 61 8.46 -15.77 7.99
N ALA A 62 9.75 -15.46 8.02
CA ALA A 62 10.50 -15.03 6.84
C ALA A 62 10.52 -16.12 5.74
N LYS A 63 10.70 -17.38 6.13
CA LYS A 63 10.72 -18.51 5.20
C LYS A 63 9.38 -18.72 4.50
N ILE A 64 8.27 -18.66 5.23
CA ILE A 64 6.93 -18.79 4.66
C ILE A 64 6.65 -17.61 3.73
N THR A 65 7.01 -16.40 4.13
CA THR A 65 6.83 -15.19 3.32
C THR A 65 7.54 -15.30 1.97
N ASP A 66 8.86 -15.58 1.96
CA ASP A 66 9.64 -15.76 0.72
C ASP A 66 9.07 -16.87 -0.16
N ARG A 67 8.57 -17.95 0.44
CA ARG A 67 8.03 -19.08 -0.32
C ARG A 67 6.70 -18.76 -0.99
N VAL A 68 5.79 -18.13 -0.25
CA VAL A 68 4.47 -17.74 -0.78
C VAL A 68 4.63 -16.66 -1.84
N GLU A 69 5.49 -15.66 -1.61
CA GLU A 69 5.84 -14.63 -2.61
C GLU A 69 6.35 -15.22 -3.92
N ARG A 70 7.25 -16.21 -3.86
CA ARG A 70 7.75 -16.88 -5.09
C ARG A 70 6.69 -17.68 -5.84
N ILE A 71 5.73 -18.26 -5.14
CA ILE A 71 4.68 -19.08 -5.77
C ILE A 71 3.71 -18.19 -6.54
N ILE A 72 3.39 -17.01 -5.99
CA ILE A 72 2.41 -16.10 -6.59
C ILE A 72 3.06 -15.03 -7.47
N ALA A 73 4.39 -14.97 -7.55
CA ALA A 73 5.10 -14.02 -8.40
C ALA A 73 4.77 -14.14 -9.90
N GLU A 74 4.21 -15.28 -10.33
CA GLU A 74 3.77 -15.53 -11.71
C GLU A 74 2.24 -15.57 -11.85
N ASP A 75 1.50 -15.38 -10.74
CA ASP A 75 0.04 -15.50 -10.68
C ASP A 75 -0.58 -14.20 -10.14
N ASP A 76 -0.75 -13.23 -11.05
CA ASP A 76 -1.32 -11.91 -10.74
C ASP A 76 -2.80 -11.96 -10.34
N ASP A 77 -3.49 -13.08 -10.57
CA ASP A 77 -4.90 -13.30 -10.25
C ASP A 77 -5.09 -14.16 -8.97
N ALA A 78 -4.02 -14.41 -8.21
CA ALA A 78 -4.06 -15.18 -6.99
C ALA A 78 -4.96 -14.52 -5.93
N ASP A 79 -6.10 -15.14 -5.62
CA ASP A 79 -7.03 -14.63 -4.62
C ASP A 79 -6.55 -14.87 -3.17
N GLY A 80 -7.20 -14.18 -2.24
CA GLY A 80 -6.86 -14.24 -0.82
C GLY A 80 -7.15 -15.59 -0.14
N GLU A 81 -8.04 -16.44 -0.68
CA GLU A 81 -8.28 -17.78 -0.14
C GLU A 81 -7.16 -18.75 -0.55
N TYR A 82 -6.75 -18.67 -1.81
CA TYR A 82 -5.62 -19.42 -2.33
C TYR A 82 -4.34 -19.09 -1.57
N ILE A 83 -4.04 -17.80 -1.37
CA ILE A 83 -2.88 -17.36 -0.59
C ILE A 83 -2.95 -17.91 0.85
N LYS A 84 -4.11 -17.89 1.51
CA LYS A 84 -4.26 -18.48 2.86
C LYS A 84 -3.96 -19.98 2.87
N GLY A 85 -4.44 -20.71 1.87
CA GLY A 85 -4.14 -22.14 1.72
C GLY A 85 -2.65 -22.41 1.57
N LEU A 86 -1.94 -21.61 0.76
CA LEU A 86 -0.49 -21.71 0.62
C LEU A 86 0.25 -21.44 1.93
N ILE A 87 -0.16 -20.42 2.68
CA ILE A 87 0.42 -20.08 3.98
C ILE A 87 0.27 -21.25 4.97
N GLU A 88 -0.91 -21.87 5.04
CA GLU A 88 -1.17 -23.01 5.92
C GLU A 88 -0.29 -24.22 5.55
N ILE A 89 -0.23 -24.56 4.26
CA ILE A 89 0.58 -25.67 3.76
C ILE A 89 2.07 -25.44 4.08
N GLU A 90 2.58 -24.25 3.79
CA GLU A 90 3.99 -23.91 4.03
C GLU A 90 4.32 -23.82 5.51
N TYR A 91 3.38 -23.37 6.35
CA TYR A 91 3.54 -23.44 7.79
C TYR A 91 3.69 -24.88 8.27
N GLU A 92 2.79 -25.78 7.88
CA GLU A 92 2.83 -27.19 8.31
C GLU A 92 4.09 -27.92 7.86
N ARG A 93 4.60 -27.61 6.67
CA ARG A 93 5.88 -28.14 6.16
C ARG A 93 7.09 -27.68 6.98
N ASN A 94 7.02 -26.47 7.54
CA ASN A 94 8.18 -25.80 8.13
C ASN A 94 8.09 -25.60 9.65
N LYS A 95 6.98 -25.95 10.31
CA LYS A 95 6.75 -25.76 11.76
C LYS A 95 7.78 -26.37 12.72
N LYS A 96 8.71 -27.20 12.21
CA LYS A 96 9.83 -27.77 12.98
C LYS A 96 11.02 -26.82 13.11
N LEU A 97 11.00 -25.67 12.44
CA LEU A 97 11.98 -24.58 12.48
C LEU A 97 11.65 -23.55 13.56
#